data_AF-A0A4W5M8P2-F1
#
_entry.id   AF-A0A4W5M8P2-F1
#
_cell.length_a   1.000
_cell.length_b   1.000
_cell.length_c   1.000
_cell.angle_alpha   90.00
_cell.angle_beta   90.00
_cell.angle_gamma   90.00
#
_symmetry.space_group_name_H-M   'P 1'
#
loop_
_entity.id
_entity.type
_entity.pdbx_description
1 polymer ?
#
loop_
_entity_poly.entity_id
_entity_poly.type
_entity_poly.pdbx_seq_one_letter_code
_entity_poly.pdbx_strand_id
1 'polypeptide(L)' 'MTSEVLHDHVEASYITVETASFYGMKAEPTRVTVNSQDAAFTYRANQVLTVTDLGLNLSQNFTISWI' A
#
# COMPACT_ATOMS: atom_id res chain seq x y z
N MET A 1 -5.95 -4.14 4.03
CA MET A 1 -6.16 -2.70 4.33
C MET A 1 -6.76 -2.06 3.08
N THR A 2 -7.81 -1.27 3.24
CA THR A 2 -8.50 -0.60 2.13
C THR A 2 -8.52 0.89 2.43
N SER A 3 -8.11 1.71 1.47
CA SER A 3 -8.20 3.16 1.57
C SER A 3 -9.59 3.65 1.16
N GLU A 4 -9.96 4.82 1.70
CA GLU A 4 -11.18 5.52 1.35
C GLU A 4 -10.86 6.99 1.11
N VAL A 5 -11.18 7.49 -0.08
CA VAL A 5 -11.09 8.90 -0.42
C VAL A 5 -12.28 9.61 0.21
N LEU A 6 -12.00 10.46 1.20
CA LEU A 6 -13.03 11.25 1.91
C LEU A 6 -13.36 12.54 1.18
N HIS A 7 -12.39 13.11 0.47
CA HIS A 7 -12.51 14.35 -0.30
C HIS A 7 -11.42 14.35 -1.38
N ASP A 8 -11.75 14.81 -2.58
CA ASP A 8 -10.79 14.94 -3.67
C ASP A 8 -10.76 16.38 -4.22
N HIS A 9 -9.58 16.74 -4.71
CA HIS A 9 -9.34 17.96 -5.48
C HIS A 9 -8.66 17.54 -6.78
N VAL A 10 -8.81 18.32 -7.86
CA VAL A 10 -8.24 17.97 -9.18
C VAL A 10 -6.72 17.73 -9.10
N GLU A 11 -6.02 18.43 -8.21
CA GLU A 11 -4.58 18.25 -7.99
C GLU A 11 -4.21 16.86 -7.46
N ALA A 12 -5.08 16.21 -6.68
CA ALA A 12 -4.84 14.88 -6.15
C ALA A 12 -4.75 13.82 -7.27
N SER A 13 -5.36 14.07 -8.43
CA SER A 13 -5.29 13.18 -9.60
C SER A 13 -3.89 13.07 -10.20
N TYR A 14 -2.98 14.01 -9.87
CA TYR A 14 -1.58 14.02 -10.31
C TYR A 14 -0.61 13.49 -9.25
N ILE A 15 -1.11 13.09 -8.07
CA ILE A 15 -0.28 12.59 -6.97
C ILE A 15 -0.44 11.07 -6.88
N THR A 16 0.69 10.38 -6.87
CA THR A 16 0.75 8.94 -6.65
C THR A 16 1.36 8.60 -5.30
N VAL A 17 0.83 7.55 -4.68
CA VAL A 17 1.45 6.88 -3.55
C VAL A 17 2.46 5.88 -4.12
N GLU A 18 3.75 6.14 -3.89
CA GLU A 18 4.85 5.29 -4.35
C GLU A 18 5.25 4.23 -3.33
N THR A 19 5.04 4.49 -2.04
CA THR A 19 5.49 3.58 -0.96
C THR A 19 4.50 3.58 0.20
N ALA A 20 4.21 2.40 0.72
CA ALA A 20 3.42 2.21 1.93
C ALA A 20 4.19 1.33 2.93
N SER A 21 4.27 1.80 4.18
CA SER A 21 4.89 1.04 5.28
C SER A 21 3.87 0.74 6.37
N PHE A 22 3.81 -0.52 6.77
CA PHE A 22 2.96 -1.04 7.84
C PHE A 22 3.82 -1.45 9.02
N TYR A 23 3.53 -0.91 10.19
CA TYR A 23 4.33 -1.08 11.41
C TYR A 23 3.63 -2.00 12.40
N GLY A 24 4.41 -2.75 13.18
CA GLY A 24 3.90 -3.65 14.22
C GLY A 24 3.28 -4.93 13.66
N MET A 25 3.69 -5.35 12.46
CA MET A 25 3.25 -6.62 11.90
C MET A 25 3.83 -7.79 12.67
N LYS A 26 2.95 -8.61 13.27
CA LYS A 26 3.37 -9.73 14.12
C LYS A 26 3.99 -10.90 13.36
N ALA A 27 3.61 -11.08 12.10
CA ALA A 27 4.08 -12.15 11.24
C ALA A 27 4.60 -11.58 9.91
N GLU A 28 5.66 -12.20 9.40
CA GLU A 28 6.15 -11.94 8.06
C GLU A 28 5.15 -12.46 7.03
N PRO A 29 4.72 -11.63 6.07
CA PRO A 29 3.78 -12.06 5.05
C PRO A 29 4.53 -12.87 3.99
N THR A 30 3.87 -13.90 3.48
CA THR A 30 4.38 -14.71 2.38
C THR A 30 4.03 -14.10 1.02
N ARG A 31 2.98 -13.27 0.99
CA ARG A 31 2.47 -12.64 -0.21
C ARG A 31 1.81 -11.31 0.13
N VAL A 32 2.03 -10.30 -0.72
CA VAL A 32 1.36 -8.99 -0.65
C VAL A 32 0.71 -8.73 -2.01
N THR A 33 -0.55 -8.30 -1.97
CA THR A 33 -1.27 -7.87 -3.18
C THR A 33 -1.74 -6.43 -3.05
N VAL A 34 -1.71 -5.71 -4.18
CA VAL A 34 -2.20 -4.36 -4.36
C VAL A 34 -3.26 -4.40 -5.43
N ASN A 35 -4.50 -4.00 -5.11
CA ASN A 35 -5.66 -4.13 -6.00
C ASN A 35 -5.78 -5.54 -6.61
N SER A 36 -5.55 -6.56 -5.79
CA SER A 36 -5.57 -7.99 -6.15
C SER A 36 -4.43 -8.46 -7.09
N GLN A 37 -3.44 -7.61 -7.39
CA GLN A 37 -2.23 -7.96 -8.14
C GLN A 37 -1.05 -8.16 -7.21
N ASP A 38 -0.13 -9.06 -7.53
CA ASP A 38 1.07 -9.27 -6.71
C ASP A 38 1.99 -8.05 -6.72
N ALA A 39 2.49 -7.70 -5.54
CA ALA A 39 3.37 -6.55 -5.35
C ALA A 39 4.68 -6.97 -4.70
N ALA A 40 5.77 -6.33 -5.13
CA ALA A 40 7.06 -6.48 -4.47
C ALA A 40 7.01 -5.84 -3.08
N PHE A 41 7.58 -6.52 -2.09
CA PHE A 41 7.63 -6.02 -0.73
C PHE A 41 8.91 -6.43 -0.03
N THR A 42 9.22 -5.71 1.05
CA THR A 42 10.27 -6.08 2.00
C THR A 42 9.67 -6.17 3.40
N TYR A 43 10.10 -7.16 4.17
CA TYR A 43 9.76 -7.26 5.57
C TYR A 43 11.04 -7.19 6.40
N ARG A 44 11.04 -6.34 7.44
CA ARG A 44 12.18 -6.16 8.33
C ARG A 44 11.90 -6.80 9.69
N ALA A 45 12.95 -7.28 10.34
CA ALA A 45 12.88 -7.96 11.65
C ALA A 45 12.25 -7.10 12.77
N ASN A 46 12.24 -5.78 12.62
CA ASN A 46 11.54 -4.86 13.51
C ASN A 46 10.03 -4.72 13.20
N GLN A 47 9.43 -5.74 12.56
CA GLN A 47 7.99 -5.83 12.30
C GLN A 47 7.46 -4.74 11.37
N VAL A 48 8.25 -4.42 10.33
CA VAL A 48 7.87 -3.42 9.32
C VAL A 48 7.77 -4.06 7.95
N LEU A 49 6.57 -4.03 7.37
CA LEU A 49 6.34 -4.34 5.96
C LEU A 49 6.42 -3.06 5.15
N THR A 50 7.17 -3.07 4.06
CA THR A 50 7.24 -1.96 3.11
C THR A 50 6.94 -2.46 1.71
N VAL A 51 5.97 -1.84 1.05
CA VAL A 51 5.60 -2.10 -0.35
C VAL A 51 5.99 -0.87 -1.16
N THR A 52 6.78 -1.06 -2.21
CA THR A 52 7.31 0.01 -3.07
C THR A 52 6.69 -0.06 -4.45
N ASP A 53 6.99 0.95 -5.28
CA ASP A 53 6.62 1.00 -6.70
C ASP A 53 5.10 0.84 -6.92
N LEU A 54 4.33 1.44 -6.00
CA LEU A 54 2.88 1.29 -5.93
C LEU A 54 2.14 2.01 -7.06
N GLY A 55 2.60 3.21 -7.44
CA GLY A 55 1.97 4.02 -8.49
C GLY A 55 0.47 4.29 -8.28
N LEU A 56 -0.01 4.25 -7.03
CA LEU A 56 -1.44 4.32 -6.73
C LEU A 56 -1.91 5.76 -6.73
N ASN A 57 -2.93 6.09 -7.54
CA ASN A 57 -3.46 7.45 -7.57
C ASN A 57 -4.17 7.80 -6.26
N LEU A 58 -3.80 8.92 -5.64
CA LEU A 58 -4.35 9.34 -4.36
C LEU A 58 -5.85 9.71 -4.44
N SER A 59 -6.34 10.08 -5.62
CA SER A 59 -7.76 10.36 -5.85
C SER A 59 -8.62 9.09 -6.03
N GLN A 60 -8.04 7.90 -5.86
CA GLN A 60 -8.75 6.63 -6.03
C GLN A 60 -8.54 5.72 -4.82
N ASN A 61 -9.57 4.95 -4.49
CA ASN A 61 -9.47 3.92 -3.46
C ASN A 61 -8.56 2.79 -3.96
N PHE A 62 -7.80 2.21 -3.05
CA PHE A 62 -6.93 1.09 -3.30
C PHE A 62 -6.96 0.12 -2.14
N THR A 63 -6.62 -1.13 -2.41
CA THR A 63 -6.53 -2.18 -1.38
C THR A 63 -5.14 -2.78 -1.38
N ILE A 64 -4.54 -2.86 -0.20
CA ILE A 64 -3.28 -3.56 0.05
C ILE A 64 -3.58 -4.70 1.03
N SER A 65 -3.33 -5.93 0.61
CA SER A 65 -3.61 -7.14 1.38
C SER A 65 -2.35 -7.98 1.52
N TRP A 66 -2.27 -8.75 2.59
CA TRP A 66 -1.14 -9.64 2.87
C TRP A 66 -1.62 -10.89 3.61
N ILE A 67 -0.93 -12.02 3.39
CA ILE A 67 -1.18 -13.31 4.03
C ILE A 67 0.09 -13.94 4.59
#